data_AF-A0A1U8AFG9-F1
#
_entry.id   AF-A0A1U8AFG9-F1
#
_cell.length_a   1.000
_cell.length_b   1.000
_cell.length_c   1.000
_cell.angle_alpha   90.00
_cell.angle_beta   90.00
_cell.angle_gamma   90.00
#
_symmetry.space_group_name_H-M   'P 1'
#
loop_
_entity.id
_entity.type
_entity.pdbx_description
1 polymer ?
#
loop_
_entity_poly.entity_id
_entity_poly.type
_entity_poly.pdbx_seq_one_letter_code
_entity_poly.pdbx_strand_id
1 'polypeptide(L)'
;MISSSSLMIISKCIVFLEHESSLGLLKLSVSDLHMLSCHYLQKGLFYTHPPLPIDSLLSFLKRGLSKTLIYFPALAGRLIIDDDGYVYISCNDAGIDFLHANAAHLPIRDILSPIHVLDSIKELFAFDRTISYDSHFKPIATVHVTDLADGIFIGCIVNHVVADSMSFWNFFNAFAEVCRGVNKLTRPPDFCHNFVNGSLAVLRFPEGGPQVTFSADAPLSERIFHFSREAILKLKCRANKWVDRRLTIEAEILALQPYYIHEPD
;
A
#
# COMPACT_ATOMS: atom_id res chain seq x y z
N MET A 1 25.26 25.42 -7.00
CA MET A 1 25.26 24.09 -7.65
C MET A 1 25.14 23.06 -6.55
N ILE A 2 23.94 22.55 -6.31
CA ILE A 2 23.73 21.44 -5.38
C ILE A 2 24.12 20.19 -6.18
N SER A 3 25.18 19.50 -5.74
CA SER A 3 25.57 18.22 -6.32
C SER A 3 24.35 17.31 -6.33
N SER A 4 24.00 16.77 -7.50
CA SER A 4 22.96 15.74 -7.62
C SER A 4 23.48 14.47 -6.95
N SER A 5 23.29 14.38 -5.64
CA SER A 5 23.48 13.15 -4.89
C SER A 5 22.16 12.40 -5.01
N SER A 6 22.08 11.47 -5.95
CA SER A 6 20.93 10.59 -6.14
C SER A 6 21.04 9.35 -5.25
N LEU A 7 19.92 8.68 -5.02
CA LEU A 7 19.90 7.36 -4.39
C LEU A 7 20.67 6.34 -5.24
N MET A 8 21.55 5.56 -4.60
CA MET A 8 22.36 4.53 -5.27
C MET A 8 21.90 3.12 -4.86
N ILE A 9 21.44 2.32 -5.82
CA ILE A 9 21.17 0.90 -5.56
C ILE A 9 22.51 0.16 -5.38
N ILE A 10 22.71 -0.43 -4.20
CA ILE A 10 23.92 -1.18 -3.84
C ILE A 10 23.76 -2.66 -4.22
N SER A 11 22.60 -3.25 -3.95
CA SER A 11 22.35 -4.64 -4.31
C SER A 11 20.86 -4.92 -4.55
N LYS A 12 20.61 -5.95 -5.35
CA LYS A 12 19.29 -6.50 -5.63
C LYS A 12 19.37 -8.02 -5.60
N CYS A 13 18.45 -8.67 -4.91
CA CYS A 13 18.30 -10.12 -4.95
C CYS A 13 16.82 -10.51 -4.86
N ILE A 14 16.51 -11.76 -5.21
CA ILE A 14 15.17 -12.34 -5.02
C ILE A 14 15.16 -13.10 -3.69
N VAL A 15 14.12 -12.88 -2.89
CA VAL A 15 13.85 -13.64 -1.68
C VAL A 15 12.70 -14.59 -1.95
N PHE A 16 12.97 -15.87 -1.76
CA PHE A 16 12.01 -16.96 -1.92
C PHE A 16 11.41 -17.34 -0.56
N LEU A 17 10.29 -18.05 -0.59
CA LEU A 17 9.72 -18.68 0.58
C LEU A 17 10.72 -19.67 1.18
N GLU A 18 10.66 -19.89 2.49
CA GLU A 18 11.51 -20.90 3.16
C GLU A 18 11.13 -22.33 2.70
N HIS A 19 9.86 -22.54 2.34
CA HIS A 19 9.30 -23.80 1.84
C HIS A 19 8.26 -23.53 0.74
N GLU A 20 8.01 -24.52 -0.13
CA GLU A 20 7.02 -24.42 -1.21
C GLU A 20 5.61 -24.16 -0.68
N SER A 21 4.86 -23.31 -1.39
CA SER A 21 3.45 -23.04 -1.08
C SER A 21 2.51 -24.02 -1.78
N SER A 22 1.36 -24.29 -1.16
CA SER A 22 0.31 -25.16 -1.71
C SER A 22 -0.94 -24.39 -2.15
N LEU A 23 -0.87 -23.06 -2.24
CA LEU A 23 -2.05 -22.22 -2.47
C LEU A 23 -2.55 -22.26 -3.93
N GLY A 24 -1.64 -22.52 -4.89
CA GLY A 24 -2.00 -22.70 -6.30
C GLY A 24 -2.45 -21.40 -6.99
N LEU A 25 -3.62 -21.43 -7.63
CA LEU A 25 -4.17 -20.30 -8.36
C LEU A 25 -5.23 -19.57 -7.54
N LEU A 26 -5.09 -18.24 -7.42
CA LEU A 26 -6.11 -17.38 -6.83
C LEU A 26 -6.80 -16.57 -7.92
N LYS A 27 -8.09 -16.82 -8.14
CA LYS A 27 -8.89 -16.06 -9.09
C LYS A 27 -9.15 -14.66 -8.53
N LEU A 28 -8.86 -13.63 -9.33
CA LEU A 28 -9.16 -12.26 -8.95
C LEU A 28 -10.65 -11.96 -8.94
N SER A 29 -11.06 -11.13 -7.99
CA SER A 29 -12.44 -10.64 -7.89
C SER A 29 -12.69 -9.42 -8.75
N VAL A 30 -13.97 -9.04 -8.89
CA VAL A 30 -14.35 -7.80 -9.58
C VAL A 30 -13.68 -6.57 -8.95
N SER A 31 -13.55 -6.56 -7.63
CA SER A 31 -12.89 -5.46 -6.90
C SER A 31 -11.39 -5.41 -7.21
N ASP A 32 -10.74 -6.57 -7.29
CA ASP A 32 -9.30 -6.67 -7.59
C ASP A 32 -9.01 -6.27 -9.04
N LEU A 33 -9.89 -6.68 -9.97
CA LEU A 33 -9.77 -6.37 -11.39
C LEU A 33 -9.74 -4.86 -11.67
N HIS A 34 -10.47 -4.05 -10.90
CA HIS A 34 -10.42 -2.59 -11.04
C HIS A 34 -9.04 -2.00 -10.69
N MET A 35 -8.27 -2.71 -9.84
CA MET A 35 -6.94 -2.26 -9.42
C MET A 35 -5.87 -2.51 -10.50
N LEU A 36 -6.17 -3.22 -11.59
CA LEU A 36 -5.20 -3.48 -12.67
C LEU A 36 -4.67 -2.19 -13.32
N SER A 37 -5.48 -1.13 -13.36
CA SER A 37 -5.08 0.21 -13.83
C SER A 37 -4.45 1.11 -12.75
N CYS A 38 -4.31 0.64 -11.52
CA CYS A 38 -3.73 1.41 -10.42
C CYS A 38 -2.23 1.18 -10.30
N HIS A 39 -1.49 2.19 -9.81
CA HIS A 39 -0.10 2.01 -9.41
C HIS A 39 0.03 1.07 -8.21
N TYR A 40 1.22 0.49 -8.03
CA TYR A 40 1.53 -0.30 -6.85
C TYR A 40 1.40 0.55 -5.57
N LEU A 41 0.97 -0.10 -4.49
CA LEU A 41 0.98 0.47 -3.16
C LEU A 41 2.43 0.63 -2.68
N GLN A 42 2.80 1.83 -2.28
CA GLN A 42 4.10 2.14 -1.70
C GLN A 42 3.90 2.70 -0.30
N LYS A 43 4.45 2.03 0.71
CA LYS A 43 4.54 2.58 2.07
C LYS A 43 5.83 2.12 2.73
N GLY A 44 6.36 2.95 3.60
CA GLY A 44 7.57 2.61 4.34
C GLY A 44 7.67 3.39 5.63
N LEU A 45 8.65 3.00 6.43
CA LEU A 45 8.89 3.57 7.74
C LEU A 45 10.36 3.97 7.87
N PHE A 46 10.58 5.10 8.54
CA PHE A 46 11.90 5.58 8.93
C PHE A 46 12.24 5.08 10.33
N TYR A 47 13.46 4.63 10.50
CA TYR A 47 14.03 4.15 11.75
C TYR A 47 15.36 4.84 11.99
N THR A 48 15.73 5.03 13.26
CA THR A 48 17.12 5.33 13.59
C THR A 48 18.00 4.13 13.24
N HIS A 49 19.30 4.36 13.00
CA HIS A 49 20.24 3.26 12.83
C HIS A 49 20.17 2.30 14.02
N PRO A 50 19.92 1.01 13.79
CA PRO A 50 19.92 0.05 14.86
C PRO A 50 21.39 -0.27 15.23
N PRO A 51 21.66 -0.81 16.43
CA PRO A 51 23.03 -1.08 16.90
C PRO A 51 23.62 -2.35 16.27
N LEU A 52 23.53 -2.48 14.95
CA LEU A 52 24.10 -3.58 14.18
C LEU A 52 24.59 -3.09 12.81
N PRO A 53 25.62 -3.74 12.24
CA PRO A 53 26.08 -3.44 10.88
C PRO A 53 24.96 -3.63 9.84
N ILE A 54 24.99 -2.83 8.77
CA ILE A 54 23.97 -2.88 7.71
C ILE A 54 23.86 -4.27 7.08
N ASP A 55 24.98 -4.96 6.80
CA ASP A 55 24.96 -6.30 6.21
C ASP A 55 24.27 -7.35 7.09
N SER A 56 24.46 -7.23 8.41
CA SER A 56 23.78 -8.07 9.40
C SER A 56 22.27 -7.78 9.41
N LEU A 57 21.88 -6.51 9.28
CA LEU A 57 20.47 -6.12 9.20
C LEU A 57 19.82 -6.66 7.93
N LEU A 58 20.47 -6.49 6.78
CA LEU A 58 19.94 -6.98 5.50
C LEU A 58 19.78 -8.51 5.53
N SER A 59 20.76 -9.24 6.06
CA SER A 59 20.70 -10.69 6.21
C SER A 59 19.57 -11.13 7.16
N PHE A 60 19.37 -10.37 8.25
CA PHE A 60 18.28 -10.58 9.20
C PHE A 60 16.91 -10.35 8.55
N LEU A 61 16.73 -9.23 7.84
CA LEU A 61 15.49 -8.88 7.15
C LEU A 61 15.16 -9.88 6.04
N LYS A 62 16.13 -10.30 5.21
CA LYS A 62 15.91 -11.30 4.15
C LYS A 62 15.42 -12.63 4.71
N ARG A 63 16.01 -13.10 5.81
CA ARG A 63 15.58 -14.33 6.49
C ARG A 63 14.19 -14.19 7.12
N GLY A 64 13.91 -13.06 7.77
CA GLY A 64 12.56 -12.77 8.28
C GLY A 64 11.54 -12.76 7.15
N LEU A 65 11.87 -12.15 6.02
CA LEU A 65 11.01 -12.03 4.85
C LEU A 65 10.72 -13.41 4.23
N SER A 66 11.75 -14.24 4.04
CA SER A 66 11.61 -15.60 3.53
C SER A 66 10.61 -16.44 4.36
N LYS A 67 10.67 -16.29 5.69
CA LYS A 67 9.73 -16.91 6.62
C LYS A 67 8.33 -16.30 6.56
N THR A 68 8.23 -14.98 6.42
CA THR A 68 6.93 -14.30 6.31
C THR A 68 6.20 -14.73 5.04
N LEU A 69 6.91 -14.92 3.92
CA LEU A 69 6.29 -15.27 2.64
C LEU A 69 5.58 -16.64 2.64
N ILE A 70 5.91 -17.53 3.58
CA ILE A 70 5.14 -18.77 3.81
C ILE A 70 3.67 -18.46 4.10
N TYR A 71 3.41 -17.40 4.87
CA TYR A 71 2.06 -16.96 5.19
C TYR A 71 1.43 -16.13 4.07
N PHE A 72 2.23 -15.53 3.19
CA PHE A 72 1.76 -14.63 2.12
C PHE A 72 2.24 -15.10 0.73
N PRO A 73 1.94 -16.33 0.29
CA PRO A 73 2.48 -16.90 -0.94
C PRO A 73 2.05 -16.13 -2.19
N ALA A 74 0.87 -15.48 -2.16
CA ALA A 74 0.40 -14.62 -3.25
C ALA A 74 1.38 -13.48 -3.58
N LEU A 75 2.13 -12.97 -2.59
CA LEU A 75 3.10 -11.90 -2.82
C LEU A 75 4.33 -12.36 -3.61
N ALA A 76 4.65 -13.65 -3.55
CA ALA A 76 5.74 -14.29 -4.28
C ALA A 76 5.29 -14.89 -5.62
N GLY A 77 4.02 -14.72 -5.99
CA GLY A 77 3.45 -15.22 -7.24
C GLY A 77 3.65 -14.30 -8.45
N ARG A 78 2.94 -14.59 -9.54
CA ARG A 78 2.82 -13.73 -10.73
C ARG A 78 1.38 -13.67 -11.21
N LEU A 79 0.99 -12.57 -11.87
CA LEU A 79 -0.30 -12.53 -12.54
C LEU A 79 -0.26 -13.41 -13.80
N ILE A 80 -1.34 -14.15 -14.03
CA ILE A 80 -1.56 -14.90 -15.27
C ILE A 80 -2.97 -14.61 -15.79
N ILE A 81 -3.16 -14.79 -17.09
CA ILE A 81 -4.47 -14.73 -17.75
C ILE A 81 -4.67 -16.07 -18.43
N ASP A 82 -5.83 -16.70 -18.24
CA ASP A 82 -6.17 -17.94 -18.94
C ASP A 82 -6.77 -17.68 -20.34
N ASP A 83 -7.06 -18.75 -21.08
CA ASP A 83 -7.61 -18.67 -22.43
C ASP A 83 -9.01 -18.04 -22.48
N ASP A 84 -9.77 -18.11 -21.37
CA ASP A 84 -11.09 -17.50 -21.23
C ASP A 84 -11.01 -16.01 -20.83
N GLY A 85 -9.81 -15.52 -20.51
CA GLY A 85 -9.52 -14.13 -20.13
C GLY A 85 -9.65 -13.84 -18.63
N TYR A 86 -9.83 -14.85 -17.79
CA TYR A 86 -9.81 -14.68 -16.33
C TYR A 86 -8.40 -14.43 -15.84
N VAL A 87 -8.27 -13.48 -14.91
CA VAL A 87 -6.99 -13.10 -14.33
C VAL A 87 -6.82 -13.79 -12.97
N TYR A 88 -5.65 -14.36 -12.76
CA TYR A 88 -5.29 -15.07 -11.53
C TYR A 88 -3.95 -14.59 -10.99
N ILE A 89 -3.75 -14.77 -9.69
CA ILE A 89 -2.42 -14.82 -9.10
C ILE A 89 -2.00 -16.29 -9.09
N SER A 90 -0.98 -16.62 -9.87
CA SER A 90 -0.29 -17.89 -9.77
C SER A 90 0.70 -17.83 -8.61
N CYS A 91 0.39 -18.51 -7.50
CA CYS A 91 1.30 -18.65 -6.36
C CYS A 91 2.38 -19.69 -6.71
N ASN A 92 3.28 -19.31 -7.62
CA ASN A 92 4.31 -20.16 -8.20
C ASN A 92 5.68 -20.00 -7.53
N ASP A 93 5.71 -19.42 -6.33
CA ASP A 93 6.91 -19.23 -5.52
C ASP A 93 8.07 -18.53 -6.25
N ALA A 94 7.79 -17.70 -7.26
CA ALA A 94 8.80 -16.96 -8.03
C ALA A 94 9.53 -15.87 -7.21
N GLY A 95 9.21 -15.73 -5.93
CA GLY A 95 9.86 -14.85 -4.97
C GLY A 95 9.53 -13.38 -5.17
N ILE A 96 10.09 -12.57 -4.28
CA ILE A 96 9.94 -11.11 -4.30
C ILE A 96 11.29 -10.42 -4.38
N ASP A 97 11.33 -9.23 -4.96
CA ASP A 97 12.57 -8.44 -5.00
C ASP A 97 12.91 -7.90 -3.60
N PHE A 98 14.20 -7.94 -3.26
CA PHE A 98 14.77 -7.28 -2.10
C PHE A 98 15.91 -6.37 -2.57
N LEU A 99 15.76 -5.06 -2.38
CA LEU A 99 16.73 -4.06 -2.78
C LEU A 99 17.38 -3.43 -1.55
N HIS A 100 18.67 -3.15 -1.68
CA HIS A 100 19.41 -2.32 -0.75
C HIS A 100 19.98 -1.12 -1.50
N ALA A 101 19.74 0.07 -0.97
CA ALA A 101 20.24 1.33 -1.50
C ALA A 101 20.97 2.14 -0.43
N ASN A 102 21.83 3.04 -0.88
CA ASN A 102 22.47 4.04 -0.05
C ASN A 102 22.04 5.45 -0.48
N ALA A 103 21.65 6.25 0.49
CA ALA A 103 21.39 7.67 0.38
C ALA A 103 21.97 8.39 1.63
N ALA A 104 23.25 8.16 1.91
CA ALA A 104 23.96 8.73 3.07
C ALA A 104 24.04 10.26 3.08
N HIS A 105 23.65 10.92 1.98
CA HIS A 105 23.54 12.38 1.89
C HIS A 105 22.21 12.93 2.43
N LEU A 106 21.22 12.07 2.68
CA LEU A 106 19.85 12.46 3.00
C LEU A 106 19.51 12.13 4.46
N PRO A 107 19.48 13.10 5.37
CA PRO A 107 19.03 12.87 6.75
C PRO A 107 17.51 12.85 6.84
N ILE A 108 16.95 12.08 7.77
CA ILE A 108 15.50 11.90 7.97
C ILE A 108 14.81 13.24 8.22
N ARG A 109 15.44 14.16 8.96
CA ARG A 109 14.84 15.47 9.24
C ARG A 109 14.58 16.27 7.95
N ASP A 110 15.47 16.17 6.96
CA ASP A 110 15.37 16.94 5.71
C ASP A 110 14.29 16.32 4.78
N ILE A 111 13.94 15.06 5.02
CA ILE A 111 12.78 14.39 4.40
C ILE A 111 11.46 14.85 5.04
N LEU A 112 11.44 15.01 6.36
CA LEU A 112 10.20 15.26 7.13
C LEU A 112 9.89 16.75 7.36
N SER A 113 10.88 17.64 7.28
CA SER A 113 10.68 19.09 7.52
C SER A 113 10.03 19.88 6.38
N PRO A 114 10.21 19.53 5.09
CA PRO A 114 9.67 20.31 4.00
C PRO A 114 8.14 20.42 4.02
N ILE A 115 7.64 21.56 3.55
CA ILE A 115 6.19 21.79 3.42
C ILE A 115 5.60 20.90 2.30
N HIS A 116 6.37 20.67 1.24
CA HIS A 116 6.00 19.82 0.12
C HIS A 116 6.78 18.50 0.18
N VAL A 117 6.13 17.40 -0.20
CA VAL A 117 6.79 16.10 -0.34
C VAL A 117 7.87 16.23 -1.41
N LEU A 118 9.11 15.92 -1.05
CA LEU A 118 10.25 15.97 -1.97
C LEU A 118 10.19 14.81 -2.96
N ASP A 119 10.62 15.04 -4.20
CA ASP A 119 10.74 13.96 -5.20
C ASP A 119 11.73 12.87 -4.76
N SER A 120 12.73 13.21 -3.94
CA SER A 120 13.65 12.23 -3.35
C SER A 120 12.95 11.16 -2.49
N ILE A 121 11.73 11.43 -1.99
CA ILE A 121 10.93 10.41 -1.29
C ILE A 121 10.46 9.33 -2.26
N LYS A 122 10.15 9.68 -3.51
CA LYS A 122 9.74 8.72 -4.54
C LYS A 122 10.89 7.79 -4.89
N GLU A 123 12.13 8.29 -4.90
CA GLU A 123 13.35 7.50 -5.13
C GLU A 123 13.58 6.43 -4.04
N LEU A 124 13.04 6.63 -2.82
CA LEU A 124 13.11 5.62 -1.75
C LEU A 124 12.27 4.37 -2.05
N PHE A 125 11.42 4.40 -3.06
CA PHE A 125 10.62 3.26 -3.49
C PHE A 125 11.08 2.73 -4.84
N ALA A 126 11.09 1.40 -4.99
CA ALA A 126 11.19 0.78 -6.30
C ALA A 126 9.85 0.86 -7.03
N PHE A 127 9.87 0.60 -8.34
CA PHE A 127 8.65 0.50 -9.17
C PHE A 127 7.75 1.74 -9.12
N ASP A 128 8.35 2.95 -9.06
CA ASP A 128 7.57 4.18 -9.16
C ASP A 128 6.69 4.17 -10.42
N ARG A 129 5.42 4.56 -10.23
CA ARG A 129 4.38 4.59 -11.26
C ARG A 129 4.14 3.26 -12.00
N THR A 130 4.63 2.14 -11.48
CA THR A 130 4.37 0.83 -12.12
C THR A 130 2.90 0.48 -11.97
N ILE A 131 2.26 0.16 -13.09
CA ILE A 131 0.85 -0.22 -13.17
C ILE A 131 0.69 -1.67 -12.74
N SER A 132 -0.36 -1.97 -11.99
CA SER A 132 -0.62 -3.30 -11.42
C SER A 132 -0.71 -4.40 -12.47
N TYR A 133 -1.16 -4.10 -13.68
CA TYR A 133 -1.14 -5.05 -14.79
C TYR A 133 0.26 -5.56 -15.15
N ASP A 134 1.34 -4.79 -14.91
CA ASP A 134 2.71 -5.20 -15.28
C ASP A 134 3.25 -6.42 -14.48
N SER A 135 2.57 -6.89 -13.42
CA SER A 135 3.03 -8.05 -12.64
C SER A 135 2.92 -9.40 -13.35
N HIS A 136 2.45 -9.42 -14.61
CA HIS A 136 2.74 -10.52 -15.53
C HIS A 136 4.25 -10.71 -15.73
N PHE A 137 5.01 -9.61 -15.70
CA PHE A 137 6.45 -9.60 -16.00
C PHE A 137 7.31 -9.04 -14.85
N LYS A 138 6.69 -8.37 -13.87
CA LYS A 138 7.35 -7.80 -12.69
C LYS A 138 6.95 -8.56 -11.41
N PRO A 139 7.79 -8.56 -10.36
CA PRO A 139 7.41 -9.11 -9.06
C PRO A 139 6.17 -8.43 -8.50
N ILE A 140 5.30 -9.21 -7.83
CA ILE A 140 4.09 -8.68 -7.17
C ILE A 140 4.46 -7.77 -6.00
N ALA A 141 5.51 -8.11 -5.26
CA ALA A 141 5.95 -7.34 -4.10
C ALA A 141 7.46 -7.09 -4.10
N THR A 142 7.89 -6.13 -3.30
CA THR A 142 9.28 -5.74 -3.15
C THR A 142 9.52 -5.12 -1.78
N VAL A 143 10.65 -5.46 -1.17
CA VAL A 143 11.17 -4.75 0.02
C VAL A 143 12.38 -3.94 -0.40
N HIS A 144 12.38 -2.64 -0.08
CA HIS A 144 13.47 -1.71 -0.38
C HIS A 144 14.02 -1.13 0.92
N VAL A 145 15.28 -1.42 1.22
CA VAL A 145 15.98 -0.91 2.40
C VAL A 145 16.97 0.15 1.95
N THR A 146 16.85 1.36 2.50
CA THR A 146 17.76 2.47 2.18
C THR A 146 18.50 2.92 3.42
N ASP A 147 19.82 2.89 3.37
CA ASP A 147 20.68 3.48 4.40
C ASP A 147 20.76 5.00 4.20
N LEU A 148 20.34 5.76 5.21
CA LEU A 148 20.26 7.22 5.21
C LEU A 148 21.39 7.81 6.07
N ALA A 149 21.54 9.14 6.06
CA ALA A 149 22.60 9.81 6.83
C ALA A 149 22.54 9.54 8.34
N ASP A 150 21.33 9.45 8.89
CA ASP A 150 21.04 9.34 10.33
C ASP A 150 19.97 8.26 10.66
N GLY A 151 19.65 7.41 9.69
CA GLY A 151 18.81 6.25 9.94
C GLY A 151 18.66 5.30 8.77
N ILE A 152 17.57 4.54 8.77
CA ILE A 152 17.24 3.55 7.75
C ILE A 152 15.79 3.74 7.36
N PHE A 153 15.54 3.67 6.06
CA PHE A 153 14.19 3.57 5.51
C PHE A 153 13.92 2.13 5.09
N ILE A 154 12.77 1.58 5.48
CA ILE A 154 12.29 0.27 5.01
C ILE A 154 10.95 0.50 4.32
N GLY A 155 10.97 0.42 3.00
CA GLY A 155 9.79 0.49 2.14
C GLY A 155 9.33 -0.89 1.70
N CYS A 156 8.02 -1.08 1.65
CA CYS A 156 7.39 -2.19 0.93
C CYS A 156 6.57 -1.62 -0.22
N ILE A 157 6.71 -2.28 -1.37
CA ILE A 157 5.99 -1.96 -2.60
C ILE A 157 5.20 -3.21 -2.98
N VAL A 158 3.89 -3.10 -3.14
CA VAL A 158 2.99 -4.24 -3.36
C VAL A 158 1.98 -3.90 -4.44
N ASN A 159 1.79 -4.82 -5.38
CA ASN A 159 0.79 -4.70 -6.43
C ASN A 159 -0.61 -4.50 -5.84
N HIS A 160 -1.33 -3.48 -6.30
CA HIS A 160 -2.60 -3.07 -5.70
C HIS A 160 -3.74 -4.08 -5.95
N VAL A 161 -3.59 -4.95 -6.96
CA VAL A 161 -4.50 -6.06 -7.21
C VAL A 161 -4.47 -7.10 -6.09
N VAL A 162 -3.34 -7.24 -5.40
CA VAL A 162 -3.15 -8.27 -4.37
C VAL A 162 -3.46 -7.75 -2.97
N ALA A 163 -3.31 -6.45 -2.75
CA ALA A 163 -3.49 -5.86 -1.44
C ALA A 163 -4.14 -4.48 -1.53
N ASP A 164 -5.03 -4.21 -0.57
CA ASP A 164 -5.42 -2.86 -0.20
C ASP A 164 -4.55 -2.34 0.95
N SER A 165 -4.85 -1.13 1.46
CA SER A 165 -4.08 -0.56 2.58
C SER A 165 -4.11 -1.41 3.85
N MET A 166 -5.21 -2.13 4.12
CA MET A 166 -5.33 -2.97 5.32
C MET A 166 -4.49 -4.24 5.20
N SER A 167 -4.59 -4.91 4.05
CA SER A 167 -3.85 -6.13 3.72
C SER A 167 -2.34 -5.86 3.61
N PHE A 168 -1.96 -4.69 3.06
CA PHE A 168 -0.57 -4.23 3.05
C PHE A 168 -0.01 -4.14 4.48
N TRP A 169 -0.73 -3.47 5.40
CA TRP A 169 -0.26 -3.34 6.77
C TRP A 169 -0.32 -4.65 7.53
N ASN A 170 -1.20 -5.58 7.16
CA ASN A 170 -1.17 -6.94 7.69
C ASN A 170 0.14 -7.64 7.34
N PHE A 171 0.57 -7.61 6.07
CA PHE A 171 1.86 -8.13 5.64
C PHE A 171 3.04 -7.43 6.35
N PHE A 172 3.06 -6.09 6.35
CA PHE A 172 4.17 -5.32 6.94
C PHE A 172 4.33 -5.62 8.44
N ASN A 173 3.21 -5.72 9.18
CA ASN A 173 3.24 -6.07 10.60
C ASN A 173 3.63 -7.53 10.83
N ALA A 174 3.13 -8.46 10.02
CA ALA A 174 3.53 -9.86 10.09
C ALA A 174 5.04 -10.03 9.82
N PHE A 175 5.58 -9.28 8.85
CA PHE A 175 7.02 -9.25 8.59
C PHE A 175 7.82 -8.79 9.81
N ALA A 176 7.38 -7.72 10.48
CA ALA A 176 8.00 -7.26 11.71
C ALA A 176 7.86 -8.27 12.88
N GLU A 177 6.71 -8.94 13.02
CA GLU A 177 6.49 -9.99 14.03
C GLU A 177 7.43 -11.18 13.82
N VAL A 178 7.54 -11.68 12.60
CA VAL A 178 8.42 -12.79 12.25
C VAL A 178 9.88 -12.42 12.47
N CYS A 179 10.30 -11.21 12.10
CA CYS A 179 11.64 -10.71 12.42
C CYS A 179 11.91 -10.74 13.94
N ARG A 180 10.91 -10.39 14.77
CA ARG A 180 11.03 -10.46 16.24
C ARG A 180 11.03 -11.89 16.80
N GLY A 181 10.90 -12.92 15.96
CA GLY A 181 10.88 -14.32 16.40
C GLY A 181 9.53 -14.75 16.98
N VAL A 182 8.43 -14.08 16.60
CA VAL A 182 7.09 -14.50 17.01
C VAL A 182 6.73 -15.80 16.28
N ASN A 183 6.41 -16.85 17.04
CA ASN A 183 6.12 -18.19 16.51
C ASN A 183 4.74 -18.32 15.83
N LYS A 184 3.81 -17.40 16.12
CA LYS A 184 2.45 -17.39 15.56
C LYS A 184 2.02 -15.94 15.29
N LEU A 185 1.64 -15.64 14.05
CA LEU A 185 1.17 -14.32 13.67
C LEU A 185 -0.05 -13.91 14.49
N THR A 186 -0.07 -12.65 14.94
CA THR A 186 -1.22 -12.07 15.65
C THR A 186 -2.47 -12.05 14.76
N ARG A 187 -2.27 -11.79 13.46
CA ARG A 187 -3.32 -11.72 12.44
C ARG A 187 -2.86 -12.49 11.20
N PRO A 188 -3.11 -13.82 11.13
CA PRO A 188 -2.79 -14.58 9.94
C PRO A 188 -3.63 -14.08 8.75
N PRO A 189 -3.07 -14.04 7.52
CA PRO A 189 -3.84 -13.68 6.34
C PRO A 189 -4.85 -14.77 6.00
N ASP A 190 -5.93 -14.37 5.33
CA ASP A 190 -6.93 -15.27 4.78
C ASP A 190 -7.04 -15.02 3.27
N PHE A 191 -6.76 -16.06 2.48
CA PHE A 191 -6.85 -16.03 1.02
C PHE A 191 -8.15 -16.69 0.51
N CYS A 192 -9.09 -17.01 1.40
CA CYS A 192 -10.41 -17.48 1.02
C CYS A 192 -11.19 -16.34 0.34
N HIS A 193 -11.17 -16.33 -0.99
CA HIS A 193 -11.95 -15.42 -1.81
C HIS A 193 -13.43 -15.83 -1.83
N ASN A 194 -14.12 -15.63 -0.69
CA ASN A 194 -15.56 -15.87 -0.55
C ASN A 194 -16.38 -14.73 -1.18
N PHE A 195 -16.25 -14.53 -2.49
CA PHE A 195 -17.11 -13.60 -3.21
C PHE A 195 -18.47 -14.23 -3.49
N VAL A 196 -19.52 -13.43 -3.37
CA VAL A 196 -20.88 -13.82 -3.71
C VAL A 196 -20.89 -14.30 -5.17
N ASN A 197 -21.14 -15.60 -5.36
CA ASN A 197 -21.45 -16.23 -6.64
C ASN A 197 -20.33 -16.35 -7.69
N GLY A 198 -19.05 -16.32 -7.31
CA GLY A 198 -17.94 -16.68 -8.21
C GLY A 198 -17.94 -15.90 -9.54
N SER A 199 -17.65 -14.60 -9.47
CA SER A 199 -17.78 -13.67 -10.60
C SER A 199 -17.37 -14.24 -11.97
N LEU A 200 -18.27 -14.08 -12.94
CA LEU A 200 -18.04 -14.40 -14.35
C LEU A 200 -17.45 -13.23 -15.14
N ALA A 201 -17.16 -12.09 -14.48
CA ALA A 201 -16.61 -10.92 -15.14
C ALA A 201 -15.22 -11.23 -15.71
N VAL A 202 -15.10 -11.06 -17.02
CA VAL A 202 -13.84 -11.12 -17.77
C VAL A 202 -13.59 -9.73 -18.33
N LEU A 203 -12.47 -9.11 -17.96
CA LEU A 203 -12.04 -7.86 -18.57
C LEU A 203 -11.15 -8.18 -19.76
N ARG A 204 -11.65 -7.89 -20.96
CA ARG A 204 -10.83 -7.93 -22.17
C ARG A 204 -10.10 -6.61 -22.32
N PHE A 205 -8.78 -6.66 -22.29
CA PHE A 205 -7.92 -5.49 -22.48
C PHE A 205 -7.44 -5.42 -23.93
N PRO A 206 -7.23 -4.20 -24.48
CA PRO A 206 -6.54 -4.04 -25.76
C PRO A 206 -5.08 -4.49 -25.64
N GLU A 207 -4.40 -4.63 -26.78
CA GLU A 207 -2.96 -4.87 -26.82
C GLU A 207 -2.23 -3.80 -25.99
N GLY A 208 -1.35 -4.24 -25.08
CA GLY A 208 -0.66 -3.36 -24.12
C GLY A 208 -1.36 -3.18 -22.77
N GLY A 209 -2.55 -3.74 -22.56
CA GLY A 209 -3.20 -3.77 -21.24
C GLY A 209 -3.90 -2.48 -20.82
N PRO A 210 -4.50 -2.45 -19.62
CA PRO A 210 -5.11 -1.26 -19.05
C PRO A 210 -4.06 -0.19 -18.71
N GLN A 211 -4.45 1.06 -18.89
CA GLN A 211 -3.67 2.23 -18.51
C GLN A 211 -4.27 2.92 -17.29
N VAL A 212 -3.49 3.77 -16.62
CA VAL A 212 -4.01 4.64 -15.55
C VAL A 212 -5.17 5.49 -16.04
N THR A 213 -6.17 5.69 -15.19
CA THR A 213 -7.37 6.48 -15.50
C THR A 213 -7.25 7.95 -15.09
N PHE A 214 -6.07 8.38 -14.67
CA PHE A 214 -5.75 9.74 -14.23
C PHE A 214 -4.51 10.28 -14.94
N SER A 215 -4.36 11.60 -14.97
CA SER A 215 -3.20 12.26 -15.58
C SER A 215 -1.94 12.08 -14.72
N ALA A 216 -1.24 10.96 -14.89
CA ALA A 216 -0.01 10.64 -14.14
C ALA A 216 1.12 11.67 -14.32
N ASP A 217 1.11 12.39 -15.46
CA ASP A 217 2.09 13.42 -15.78
C ASP A 217 1.63 14.85 -15.48
N ALA A 218 0.48 15.00 -14.81
CA ALA A 218 0.07 16.30 -14.31
C ALA A 218 1.13 16.84 -13.32
N PRO A 219 1.49 18.14 -13.37
CA PRO A 219 2.48 18.75 -12.48
C PRO A 219 1.87 18.98 -11.09
N LEU A 220 1.63 17.88 -10.38
CA LEU A 220 1.04 17.90 -9.05
C LEU A 220 2.12 18.15 -7.99
N SER A 221 1.75 18.91 -6.96
CA SER A 221 2.56 19.04 -5.75
C SER A 221 1.83 18.37 -4.59
N GLU A 222 2.57 17.58 -3.82
CA GLU A 222 2.04 16.87 -2.67
C GLU A 222 2.44 17.59 -1.37
N ARG A 223 1.53 17.60 -0.40
CA ARG A 223 1.75 18.19 0.92
C ARG A 223 1.09 17.36 2.00
N ILE A 224 1.81 17.16 3.10
CA ILE A 224 1.29 16.52 4.30
C ILE A 224 0.69 17.60 5.21
N PHE A 225 -0.59 17.48 5.51
CA PHE A 225 -1.29 18.38 6.43
C PHE A 225 -1.38 17.72 7.81
N HIS A 226 -0.72 18.32 8.81
CA HIS A 226 -0.83 17.90 10.19
C HIS A 226 -2.01 18.59 10.88
N PHE A 227 -2.93 17.80 11.43
CA PHE A 227 -4.01 18.28 12.28
C PHE A 227 -3.71 17.92 13.74
N SER A 228 -3.39 18.94 14.55
CA SER A 228 -3.16 18.73 15.97
C SER A 228 -4.44 18.28 16.69
N ARG A 229 -4.30 17.69 17.88
CA ARG A 229 -5.43 17.32 18.72
C ARG A 229 -6.37 18.51 18.96
N GLU A 230 -5.82 19.69 19.23
CA GLU A 230 -6.56 20.93 19.47
C GLU A 230 -7.30 21.38 18.20
N ALA A 231 -6.66 21.30 17.04
CA ALA A 231 -7.28 21.62 15.76
C ALA A 231 -8.47 20.68 15.47
N ILE A 232 -8.30 19.38 15.69
CA ILE A 232 -9.36 18.37 15.56
C ILE A 232 -10.51 18.65 16.53
N LEU A 233 -10.22 18.95 17.80
CA LEU A 233 -11.25 19.27 18.79
C LEU A 233 -12.04 20.54 18.43
N LYS A 234 -11.35 21.57 17.92
CA LYS A 234 -12.00 22.79 17.41
C LYS A 234 -12.89 22.48 16.21
N LEU A 235 -12.44 21.65 15.26
CA LEU A 235 -13.24 21.21 14.10
C LEU A 235 -14.48 20.44 14.56
N LYS A 236 -14.33 19.47 15.46
CA LYS A 236 -15.44 18.70 16.04
C LYS A 236 -16.46 19.61 16.74
N CYS A 237 -15.99 20.56 17.57
CA CYS A 237 -16.86 21.50 18.26
C CYS A 237 -17.67 22.37 17.29
N ARG A 238 -17.04 22.87 16.22
CA ARG A 238 -17.73 23.65 15.17
C ARG A 238 -18.77 22.82 14.43
N ALA A 239 -18.42 21.58 14.05
CA ALA A 239 -19.34 20.68 13.36
C ALA A 239 -20.58 20.36 14.21
N ASN A 240 -20.40 20.03 15.50
CA ASN A 240 -21.51 19.74 16.40
C ASN A 240 -22.41 20.96 16.61
N LYS A 241 -21.84 22.16 16.82
CA LYS A 241 -22.62 23.40 16.92
C LYS A 241 -23.43 23.71 15.67
N TRP A 242 -22.97 23.27 14.51
CA TRP A 242 -23.68 23.48 13.25
C TRP A 242 -24.85 22.50 13.11
N VAL A 243 -24.67 21.24 13.53
CA VAL A 243 -25.76 20.25 13.63
C VAL A 243 -26.84 20.74 14.60
N ASP A 244 -26.44 21.23 15.78
CA ASP A 244 -27.40 21.76 16.76
C ASP A 244 -28.23 22.91 16.17
N ARG A 245 -27.58 23.87 15.51
CA ARG A 245 -28.28 24.98 14.84
C ARG A 245 -29.20 24.51 13.71
N ARG A 246 -28.79 23.50 12.93
CA ARG A 246 -29.62 22.96 11.85
C ARG A 246 -30.86 22.26 12.40
N LEU A 247 -30.71 21.48 13.47
CA LEU A 247 -31.85 20.85 14.16
C LEU A 247 -32.78 21.90 14.78
N THR A 248 -32.24 23.00 15.31
CA THR A 248 -33.06 24.12 15.80
C THR A 248 -33.84 24.78 14.66
N ILE A 249 -33.20 25.06 13.51
CA ILE A 249 -33.85 25.66 12.35
C ILE A 249 -34.90 24.71 11.74
N GLU A 250 -34.60 23.41 11.62
CA GLU A 250 -35.57 22.41 11.13
C GLU A 250 -36.75 22.27 12.09
N ALA A 251 -36.53 22.31 13.41
CA ALA A 251 -37.60 22.32 14.41
C ALA A 251 -38.43 23.62 14.38
N GLU A 252 -37.80 24.78 14.19
CA GLU A 252 -38.50 26.06 14.01
C GLU A 252 -39.32 26.09 12.72
N ILE A 253 -38.80 25.56 11.61
CA ILE A 253 -39.53 25.44 10.33
C ILE A 253 -40.72 24.49 10.47
N LEU A 254 -40.56 23.35 11.15
CA LEU A 254 -41.66 22.41 11.44
C LEU A 254 -42.70 23.01 12.38
N ALA A 255 -42.29 23.82 13.37
CA ALA A 255 -43.20 24.53 14.27
C ALA A 255 -43.96 25.68 13.59
N LEU A 256 -43.46 26.17 12.44
CA LEU A 256 -44.09 27.21 11.62
C LEU A 256 -45.01 26.65 10.51
N GLN A 257 -45.21 25.33 10.40
CA GLN A 257 -46.25 24.76 9.54
C GLN A 257 -47.58 24.74 10.31
N PRO A 258 -48.54 25.66 10.04
CA PRO A 258 -49.85 25.58 10.65
C PRO A 258 -50.60 24.35 10.11
N TYR A 259 -51.27 23.66 11.03
CA TYR A 259 -52.24 22.60 10.78
C TYR A 259 -53.26 23.04 9.72
N TYR A 260 -53.07 22.62 8.47
CA TYR A 260 -54.17 22.48 7.52
C TYR A 260 -54.85 21.13 7.79
N ILE A 261 -55.58 21.05 8.90
CA ILE A 261 -56.65 20.07 9.05
C ILE A 261 -57.87 20.73 8.40
N HIS A 262 -58.18 20.35 7.17
CA HIS A 262 -59.50 20.58 6.63
C HIS A 262 -60.50 19.74 7.43
N GLU A 263 -61.44 20.41 8.08
CA GLU A 263 -62.64 19.79 8.66
C GLU A 263 -63.50 19.13 7.57
N PRO A 264 -64.25 18.08 7.92
CA PRO A 264 -65.04 17.30 6.97
C PRO A 264 -66.39 17.98 6.68
N ASP A 265 -66.76 18.03 5.41
CA ASP A 265 -68.16 18.07 4.95
C ASP A 265 -68.51 16.72 4.30
#